data_AF-A0A7C9UXX3-F1
#
_entry.id   AF-A0A7C9UXX3-F1
#
_cell.length_a   1.000
_cell.length_b   1.000
_cell.length_c   1.000
_cell.angle_alpha   90.00
_cell.angle_beta   90.00
_cell.angle_gamma   90.00
#
_symmetry.space_group_name_H-M   'P 1'
#
loop_
_entity.id
_entity.type
_entity.pdbx_description
1 polymer ?
#
loop_
_entity_poly.entity_id
_entity_poly.type
_entity_poly.pdbx_seq_one_letter_code
_entity_poly.pdbx_strand_id
1 'polypeptide(L)'
;MPVSKDLFLSILSMDAYNRDYGAGIDGLGGEGAQIGTATLLKDSGILVDENGIRRDKSSGFYAIAYDTAYGMVISYRGTDRLFDLIPWSDKPGGDVWNSYGQGVGNSLTNAAHLAADFYQAVTGTSETDPKAGAAILTGHSMGGGLARLAA
;
A
#
# COMPACT_ATOMS: atom_id res chain seq x y z
N MET A 1 -17.63 -6.63 -23.41
CA MET A 1 -18.14 -6.15 -22.11
C MET A 1 -17.01 -5.37 -21.45
N PRO A 2 -17.21 -4.11 -21.04
CA PRO A 2 -16.22 -3.44 -20.22
C PRO A 2 -16.08 -4.19 -18.89
N VAL A 3 -14.85 -4.39 -18.42
CA VAL A 3 -14.56 -4.91 -17.08
C VAL A 3 -15.18 -3.92 -16.07
N SER A 4 -15.89 -4.41 -15.06
CA SER A 4 -16.43 -3.52 -14.02
C SER A 4 -15.30 -2.92 -13.20
N LYS A 5 -15.50 -1.71 -12.66
CA LYS A 5 -14.51 -1.03 -11.81
C LYS A 5 -14.02 -1.95 -10.69
N ASP A 6 -14.93 -2.62 -9.99
CA ASP A 6 -14.57 -3.48 -8.86
C ASP A 6 -13.77 -4.71 -9.28
N LEU A 7 -14.11 -5.30 -10.43
CA LEU A 7 -13.33 -6.41 -11.00
C LEU A 7 -11.93 -5.94 -11.38
N PHE A 8 -11.79 -4.73 -11.94
CA PHE A 8 -10.50 -4.16 -12.29
C PHE A 8 -9.65 -3.87 -11.05
N LEU A 9 -10.20 -3.25 -10.01
CA LEU A 9 -9.51 -3.03 -8.73
C LEU A 9 -9.10 -4.34 -8.05
N SER A 10 -9.91 -5.40 -8.17
CA SER A 10 -9.57 -6.73 -7.67
C SER A 10 -8.37 -7.32 -8.42
N ILE A 11 -8.29 -7.14 -9.74
CA ILE A 11 -7.12 -7.55 -10.53
C ILE A 11 -5.86 -6.81 -10.07
N LEU A 12 -5.94 -5.49 -9.85
CA LEU A 12 -4.80 -4.70 -9.36
C LEU A 12 -4.39 -5.07 -7.92
N SER A 13 -5.34 -5.50 -7.09
CA SER A 13 -5.06 -6.07 -5.76
C SER A 13 -4.27 -7.37 -5.86
N MET A 14 -4.62 -8.25 -6.80
CA MET A 14 -3.92 -9.51 -7.03
C MET A 14 -2.56 -9.33 -7.70
N ASP A 15 -2.40 -8.30 -8.54
CA ASP A 15 -1.11 -7.99 -9.14
C ASP A 15 -0.10 -7.51 -8.08
N ALA A 16 -0.50 -6.56 -7.22
CA ALA A 16 0.35 -6.11 -6.11
C ALA A 16 0.69 -7.25 -5.14
N TYR A 17 -0.19 -8.24 -4.98
CA TYR A 17 0.10 -9.42 -4.17
C TYR A 17 1.18 -10.33 -4.78
N ASN A 18 1.26 -10.40 -6.11
CA ASN A 18 2.15 -11.33 -6.82
C ASN A 18 3.46 -10.70 -7.31
N ARG A 19 3.71 -9.41 -7.04
CA ARG A 19 4.93 -8.70 -7.43
C ARG A 19 5.94 -8.52 -6.28
N ASP A 20 7.17 -8.18 -6.68
CA ASP A 20 8.36 -7.89 -5.86
C ASP A 20 8.91 -9.07 -5.03
N TYR A 21 9.28 -8.87 -3.76
CA TYR A 21 9.98 -9.91 -3.00
C TYR A 21 9.04 -11.08 -2.71
N GLY A 22 9.49 -12.28 -3.09
CA GLY A 22 8.66 -13.49 -3.03
C GLY A 22 7.53 -13.50 -4.06
N ALA A 23 7.67 -12.79 -5.18
CA ALA A 23 6.73 -12.82 -6.29
C ALA A 23 6.41 -14.25 -6.73
N GLY A 24 5.12 -14.55 -6.88
CA GLY A 24 4.63 -15.81 -7.45
C GLY A 24 4.70 -15.82 -8.99
N ILE A 25 4.88 -14.65 -9.61
CA ILE A 25 4.90 -14.47 -11.06
C ILE A 25 6.09 -13.56 -11.42
N ASP A 26 6.99 -14.07 -12.26
CA ASP A 26 8.16 -13.32 -12.74
C ASP A 26 7.88 -12.66 -14.12
N GLY A 27 8.67 -11.67 -14.49
CA GLY A 27 8.63 -11.03 -15.82
C GLY A 27 7.50 -10.01 -16.02
N LEU A 28 6.87 -9.53 -14.95
CA LEU A 28 5.76 -8.57 -15.02
C LEU A 28 6.19 -7.10 -15.24
N GLY A 29 7.49 -6.83 -15.29
CA GLY A 29 8.05 -5.48 -15.45
C GLY A 29 7.96 -4.62 -14.17
N GLY A 30 8.46 -3.39 -14.26
CA GLY A 30 8.47 -2.39 -13.18
C GLY A 30 7.66 -1.14 -13.53
N GLU A 31 8.14 0.03 -13.11
CA GLU A 31 7.55 1.33 -13.48
C GLU A 31 7.36 1.43 -15.00
N GLY A 32 6.19 1.90 -15.43
CA GLY A 32 5.77 1.96 -16.84
C GLY A 32 5.17 0.67 -17.39
N ALA A 33 5.20 -0.45 -16.67
CA ALA A 33 4.50 -1.67 -17.09
C ALA A 33 2.98 -1.48 -17.05
N GLN A 34 2.26 -2.23 -17.89
CA GLN A 34 0.81 -2.10 -18.04
C GLN A 34 0.06 -3.37 -17.66
N ILE A 35 -1.11 -3.19 -17.06
CA ILE A 35 -2.10 -4.23 -16.80
C ILE A 35 -3.45 -3.76 -17.34
N GLY A 36 -3.80 -4.26 -18.52
CA GLY A 36 -4.92 -3.71 -19.27
C GLY A 36 -4.68 -2.23 -19.56
N THR A 37 -5.53 -1.36 -19.00
CA THR A 37 -5.42 0.11 -19.14
C THR A 37 -4.72 0.80 -17.97
N ALA A 38 -4.32 0.05 -16.93
CA ALA A 38 -3.56 0.61 -15.81
C ALA A 38 -2.07 0.65 -16.15
N THR A 39 -1.42 1.77 -15.86
CA THR A 39 0.04 1.92 -15.97
C THR A 39 0.65 2.00 -14.59
N LEU A 40 1.67 1.20 -14.31
CA LEU A 40 2.40 1.22 -13.04
C LEU A 40 3.20 2.52 -12.94
N LEU A 41 2.93 3.32 -11.92
CA LEU A 41 3.62 4.59 -11.68
C LEU A 41 4.84 4.40 -10.79
N LYS A 42 4.61 3.88 -9.59
CA LYS A 42 5.61 3.72 -8.53
C LYS A 42 5.26 2.51 -7.67
N ASP A 43 6.27 1.89 -7.08
CA ASP A 43 6.09 0.87 -6.04
C ASP A 43 6.69 1.33 -4.71
N SER A 44 6.45 0.57 -3.64
CA SER A 44 6.95 0.88 -2.30
C SER A 44 8.48 0.89 -2.20
N GLY A 45 9.22 0.50 -3.24
CA GLY A 45 10.66 0.62 -3.32
C GLY A 45 11.16 2.06 -3.32
N ILE A 46 10.29 3.05 -3.54
CA ILE A 46 10.61 4.47 -3.31
C ILE A 46 10.86 4.78 -1.82
N LEU A 47 10.40 3.94 -0.90
CA LEU A 47 10.59 4.10 0.54
C LEU A 47 11.98 3.60 0.94
N VAL A 48 12.98 4.45 0.73
CA VAL A 48 14.37 4.19 1.15
C VAL A 48 14.71 4.93 2.44
N ASP A 49 15.69 4.42 3.18
CA ASP A 49 16.32 5.12 4.30
C ASP A 49 17.46 6.05 3.83
N GLU A 50 18.13 6.71 4.77
CA GLU A 50 19.26 7.61 4.50
C GLU A 50 20.45 6.90 3.79
N ASN A 51 20.53 5.57 3.88
CA ASN A 51 21.57 4.76 3.25
C ASN A 51 21.11 4.16 1.91
N GLY A 52 19.90 4.50 1.43
CA GLY A 52 19.33 3.95 0.21
C GLY A 52 18.77 2.53 0.36
N ILE A 53 18.61 2.02 1.58
CA ILE A 53 18.05 0.69 1.85
C ILE A 53 16.53 0.76 1.85
N ARG A 54 15.92 -0.17 1.13
CA ARG A 54 14.47 -0.33 1.00
C ARG A 54 13.81 -0.70 2.33
N ARG A 55 13.05 0.25 2.91
CA ARG A 55 12.32 0.09 4.18
C ARG A 55 11.18 -0.91 4.06
N ASP A 56 10.53 -0.93 2.90
CA ASP A 56 9.38 -1.78 2.60
C ASP A 56 9.70 -3.29 2.69
N LYS A 57 10.86 -3.71 2.15
CA LYS A 57 11.34 -5.10 2.26
C LYS A 57 11.58 -5.54 3.71
N SER A 58 12.15 -4.65 4.53
CA SER A 58 12.52 -4.96 5.92
C SER A 58 11.30 -5.22 6.82
N SER A 59 10.18 -4.55 6.55
CA SER A 59 8.92 -4.68 7.28
C SER A 59 7.95 -5.70 6.68
N GLY A 60 8.28 -6.26 5.51
CA GLY A 60 7.34 -7.09 4.74
C GLY A 60 6.13 -6.29 4.24
N PHE A 61 6.30 -4.99 4.00
CA PHE A 61 5.29 -4.12 3.40
C PHE A 61 5.52 -4.04 1.89
N TYR A 62 4.43 -4.03 1.12
CA TYR A 62 4.50 -3.77 -0.31
C TYR A 62 3.24 -3.06 -0.81
N ALA A 63 3.44 -2.09 -1.70
CA ALA A 63 2.35 -1.34 -2.31
C ALA A 63 2.73 -0.88 -3.72
N ILE A 64 1.74 -0.71 -4.57
CA ILE A 64 1.91 -0.22 -5.94
C ILE A 64 0.88 0.86 -6.24
N ALA A 65 1.32 1.93 -6.88
CA ALA A 65 0.48 2.96 -7.44
C ALA A 65 0.33 2.77 -8.96
N TYR A 66 -0.90 2.88 -9.44
CA TYR A 66 -1.27 2.81 -10.84
C TYR A 66 -1.95 4.08 -11.29
N ASP A 67 -1.65 4.51 -12.51
CA ASP A 67 -2.51 5.43 -13.25
C ASP A 67 -3.57 4.63 -13.99
N THR A 68 -4.82 5.02 -13.83
CA THR A 68 -5.97 4.32 -14.43
C THR A 68 -6.99 5.32 -14.97
N ALA A 69 -7.91 4.85 -15.81
CA ALA A 69 -9.03 5.67 -16.28
C ALA A 69 -9.96 6.19 -15.16
N TYR A 70 -9.85 5.65 -13.94
CA TYR A 70 -10.61 6.09 -12.76
C TYR A 70 -9.81 7.06 -11.87
N GLY A 71 -8.61 7.44 -12.29
CA GLY A 71 -7.62 8.16 -11.48
C GLY A 71 -6.59 7.23 -10.87
N MET A 72 -5.77 7.78 -9.99
CA MET A 72 -4.72 7.05 -9.30
C MET A 72 -5.32 5.96 -8.41
N VAL A 73 -4.82 4.73 -8.55
CA VAL A 73 -5.19 3.59 -7.68
C VAL A 73 -3.95 3.15 -6.93
N ILE A 74 -4.04 3.07 -5.59
CA ILE A 74 -2.99 2.50 -4.76
C ILE A 74 -3.46 1.15 -4.24
N SER A 75 -2.66 0.11 -4.51
CA SER A 75 -2.91 -1.27 -4.13
C SER A 75 -1.92 -1.69 -3.07
N TYR A 76 -2.40 -2.03 -1.87
CA TYR A 76 -1.57 -2.51 -0.76
C TYR A 76 -1.60 -4.04 -0.69
N ARG A 77 -0.43 -4.66 -0.51
CA ARG A 77 -0.30 -6.10 -0.23
C ARG A 77 -0.57 -6.36 1.25
N GLY A 78 -1.33 -7.42 1.55
CA GLY A 78 -1.49 -7.92 2.92
C GLY A 78 -0.25 -8.66 3.42
N THR A 79 -0.07 -8.75 4.75
CA THR A 79 1.04 -9.51 5.35
C THR A 79 0.61 -10.94 5.67
N ASP A 80 1.52 -11.88 5.52
CA ASP A 80 1.34 -13.27 5.95
C ASP A 80 1.49 -13.46 7.47
N ARG A 81 1.86 -12.40 8.21
CA ARG A 81 2.07 -12.40 9.68
C ARG A 81 0.83 -11.97 10.49
N LEU A 82 -0.35 -12.39 10.04
CA LEU A 82 -1.64 -11.94 10.57
C LEU A 82 -1.91 -12.36 12.04
N PHE A 83 -1.28 -13.43 12.52
CA PHE A 83 -1.64 -14.08 13.79
C PHE A 83 -0.87 -13.60 15.03
N ASP A 84 0.16 -12.77 14.89
CA ASP A 84 1.02 -12.36 16.02
C ASP A 84 0.63 -11.00 16.65
N LEU A 85 -0.38 -10.30 16.10
CA LEU A 85 -0.48 -8.85 16.25
C LEU A 85 -1.87 -8.32 16.68
N ILE A 86 -2.83 -9.17 17.06
CA ILE A 86 -4.19 -8.74 17.39
C ILE A 86 -4.34 -8.48 18.90
N PRO A 87 -4.52 -7.21 19.31
CA PRO A 87 -5.72 -6.87 20.06
C PRO A 87 -6.47 -5.78 19.28
N TRP A 88 -7.41 -6.23 18.44
CA TRP A 88 -8.33 -5.35 17.72
C TRP A 88 -9.17 -4.56 18.74
N SER A 89 -9.13 -3.24 18.70
CA SER A 89 -10.13 -2.39 19.37
C SER A 89 -10.77 -1.46 18.34
N ASP A 90 -12.09 -1.57 18.22
CA ASP A 90 -13.00 -0.90 17.30
C ASP A 90 -13.51 0.46 17.80
N LYS A 91 -12.78 1.10 18.74
CA LYS A 91 -13.18 2.41 19.28
C LYS A 91 -12.71 3.57 18.38
N PRO A 92 -13.57 4.57 18.11
CA PRO A 92 -13.15 5.82 17.47
C PRO A 92 -12.06 6.50 18.32
N GLY A 93 -10.88 6.72 17.74
CA GLY A 93 -9.69 7.20 18.45
C GLY A 93 -8.78 6.09 19.03
N GLY A 94 -9.04 4.83 18.70
CA GLY A 94 -8.28 3.66 19.15
C GLY A 94 -7.02 3.37 18.35
N ASP A 95 -5.89 3.50 19.04
CA ASP A 95 -4.66 2.71 18.94
C ASP A 95 -3.77 2.71 17.69
N VAL A 96 -4.23 3.10 16.50
CA VAL A 96 -3.28 3.28 15.36
C VAL A 96 -2.68 4.69 15.34
N TRP A 97 -3.48 5.70 15.71
CA TRP A 97 -3.04 7.09 15.76
C TRP A 97 -2.28 7.43 17.06
N ASN A 98 -2.56 6.73 18.17
CA ASN A 98 -1.87 6.95 19.45
C ASN A 98 -0.59 6.10 19.59
N SER A 99 -0.41 5.05 18.79
CA SER A 99 0.85 4.30 18.70
C SER A 99 1.92 5.04 17.87
N TYR A 100 1.53 6.08 17.13
CA TYR A 100 2.39 7.02 16.39
C TYR A 100 3.49 7.67 17.28
N GLY A 101 3.29 7.72 18.61
CA GLY A 101 4.22 8.35 19.56
C GLY A 101 4.96 7.42 20.51
N GLN A 102 4.76 6.10 20.46
CA GLN A 102 5.35 5.17 21.43
C GLN A 102 6.02 4.01 20.70
N GLY A 103 7.32 4.18 20.45
CA GLY A 103 8.16 3.17 19.80
C GLY A 103 8.24 1.88 20.59
N VAL A 104 7.40 0.89 20.26
CA VAL A 104 7.56 -0.50 20.69
C VAL A 104 7.04 -1.44 19.58
N GLY A 105 7.97 -1.89 18.72
CA GLY A 105 8.06 -3.29 18.26
C GLY A 105 6.85 -4.01 17.65
N ASN A 106 5.87 -3.34 17.05
CA ASN A 106 4.70 -4.00 16.45
C ASN A 106 4.73 -3.86 14.91
N SER A 107 4.78 -4.96 14.17
CA SER A 107 4.89 -4.94 12.70
C SER A 107 3.69 -4.28 12.00
N LEU A 108 2.53 -4.18 12.68
CA LEU A 108 1.36 -3.43 12.22
C LEU A 108 1.58 -1.91 12.20
N THR A 109 2.29 -1.34 13.19
CA THR A 109 2.55 0.11 13.22
C THR A 109 3.50 0.48 12.09
N ASN A 110 4.54 -0.32 11.86
CA ASN A 110 5.49 -0.07 10.77
C ASN A 110 4.82 -0.13 9.39
N ALA A 111 3.93 -1.10 9.13
CA ALA A 111 3.21 -1.20 7.86
C ALA A 111 2.21 -0.05 7.66
N ALA A 112 1.55 0.41 8.73
CA ALA A 112 0.66 1.57 8.70
C ALA A 112 1.42 2.87 8.38
N HIS A 113 2.57 3.09 9.02
CA HIS A 113 3.44 4.24 8.72
C HIS A 113 3.93 4.20 7.28
N LEU A 114 4.39 3.05 6.79
CA LEU A 114 4.85 2.92 5.41
C LEU A 114 3.72 3.08 4.38
N ALA A 115 2.49 2.67 4.72
CA ALA A 115 1.33 2.93 3.87
C ALA A 115 1.04 4.43 3.75
N ALA A 116 1.11 5.18 4.85
CA ALA A 116 0.94 6.62 4.86
C ALA A 116 2.08 7.34 4.11
N ASP A 117 3.34 6.95 4.36
CA ASP A 117 4.51 7.48 3.65
C ASP A 117 4.37 7.26 2.13
N PHE A 118 3.97 6.05 1.72
CA PHE A 118 3.75 5.73 0.32
C PHE A 118 2.63 6.55 -0.30
N TYR A 119 1.48 6.65 0.39
CA TYR A 119 0.36 7.47 -0.06
C TYR A 119 0.79 8.91 -0.31
N GLN A 120 1.49 9.52 0.64
CA GLN A 120 1.94 10.91 0.52
C GLN A 120 2.98 11.08 -0.58
N ALA A 121 3.93 10.16 -0.69
CA ALA A 121 4.97 10.20 -1.71
C ALA A 121 4.41 10.07 -3.14
N VAL A 122 3.34 9.29 -3.33
CA VAL A 122 2.71 9.10 -4.63
C VAL A 122 1.72 10.23 -4.94
N THR A 123 0.98 10.72 -3.95
CA THR A 123 0.02 11.84 -4.14
C THR A 123 0.67 13.22 -4.13
N GLY A 124 1.97 13.31 -3.82
CA GLY A 124 2.70 14.58 -3.74
C GLY A 124 2.34 15.41 -2.50
N THR A 125 1.81 14.77 -1.46
CA THR A 125 1.34 15.44 -0.25
C THR A 125 2.31 15.39 0.93
N SER A 126 3.56 14.95 0.72
CA SER A 126 4.58 14.87 1.78
C SER A 126 4.85 16.19 2.50
N GLU A 127 4.64 17.33 1.82
CA GLU A 127 4.87 18.68 2.35
C GLU A 127 3.56 19.49 2.54
N THR A 128 2.40 18.86 2.35
CA THR A 128 1.09 19.52 2.38
C THR A 128 0.06 18.70 3.16
N ASP A 129 -1.19 19.16 3.27
CA ASP A 129 -2.24 18.38 3.94
C ASP A 129 -2.47 17.06 3.17
N PRO A 130 -2.28 15.88 3.79
CA PRO A 130 -2.49 14.58 3.14
C PRO A 130 -3.92 14.41 2.61
N LYS A 131 -4.90 15.15 3.14
CA LYS A 131 -6.29 15.18 2.63
C LYS A 131 -6.43 15.85 1.27
N ALA A 132 -5.41 16.58 0.81
CA ALA A 132 -5.37 17.15 -0.53
C ALA A 132 -5.03 16.12 -1.61
N GLY A 133 -4.49 14.95 -1.22
CA GLY A 133 -4.20 13.84 -2.12
C GLY A 133 -5.48 13.13 -2.55
N ALA A 134 -5.52 12.66 -3.79
CA ALA A 134 -6.66 11.91 -4.33
C ALA A 134 -6.18 10.59 -4.95
N ALA A 135 -6.45 9.49 -4.27
CA ALA A 135 -6.24 8.14 -4.80
C ALA A 135 -7.37 7.19 -4.37
N ILE A 136 -7.69 6.24 -5.24
CA ILE A 136 -8.57 5.11 -4.91
C ILE A 136 -7.70 4.06 -4.24
N LEU A 137 -8.06 3.67 -3.02
CA LEU A 137 -7.29 2.69 -2.25
C LEU A 137 -7.93 1.31 -2.37
N THR A 138 -7.09 0.31 -2.64
CA THR A 138 -7.51 -1.09 -2.76
C THR A 138 -6.45 -2.01 -2.17
N GLY A 139 -6.80 -3.27 -1.97
CA GLY A 139 -5.90 -4.28 -1.43
C GLY A 139 -6.65 -5.53 -1.00
N HIS A 140 -5.93 -6.64 -0.98
CA HIS A 140 -6.47 -7.93 -0.55
C HIS A 140 -6.12 -8.23 0.92
N SER A 141 -7.08 -8.79 1.67
CA SER A 141 -6.91 -9.13 3.09
C SER A 141 -6.45 -7.91 3.92
N MET A 142 -5.34 -7.99 4.67
CA MET A 142 -4.78 -6.85 5.41
C MET A 142 -4.44 -5.65 4.52
N GLY A 143 -4.17 -5.85 3.23
CA GLY A 143 -4.02 -4.77 2.25
C GLY A 143 -5.30 -3.91 2.13
N GLY A 144 -6.48 -4.52 2.25
CA GLY A 144 -7.75 -3.80 2.33
C GLY A 144 -7.92 -3.04 3.65
N GLY A 145 -7.34 -3.55 4.74
CA GLY A 145 -7.27 -2.85 6.03
C GLY A 145 -6.38 -1.61 5.97
N LEU A 146 -5.20 -1.72 5.35
CA LEU A 146 -4.29 -0.59 5.11
C LEU A 146 -4.91 0.43 4.14
N ALA A 147 -5.59 -0.04 3.09
CA ALA A 147 -6.34 0.83 2.18
C ALA A 147 -7.41 1.64 2.92
N ARG A 148 -8.10 1.06 3.91
CA ARG A 148 -9.07 1.78 4.72
C ARG A 148 -8.44 2.72 5.75
N LEU A 149 -7.25 2.38 6.25
CA LEU A 149 -6.51 3.22 7.19
C LEU A 149 -5.90 4.45 6.52
N ALA A 150 -5.46 4.32 5.28
CA ALA A 150 -4.84 5.38 4.50
C ALA A 150 -5.86 6.29 3.77
N ALA A 151 -7.15 5.96 3.81
CA ALA A 151 -8.26 6.76 3.27
C ALA A 151 -8.70 7.86 4.25
#